data_AF-A0AAJ0HHG9-F1
#
_entry.id   AF-A0AAJ0HHG9-F1
#
_cell.length_a   1.000
_cell.length_b   1.000
_cell.length_c   1.000
_cell.angle_alpha   90.00
_cell.angle_beta   90.00
_cell.angle_gamma   90.00
#
_symmetry.space_group_name_H-M   'P 1'
#
loop_
_entity.id
_entity.type
_entity.pdbx_description
1 polymer ?
#
loop_
_entity_poly.entity_id
_entity_poly.type
_entity_poly.pdbx_seq_one_letter_code
_entity_poly.pdbx_strand_id
1 'polypeptide(L)'
;MTIQIVQGFSKTNRWLLYASFMLSPAQFASGLKNNCPSNIGFLAYNWYNQFAWYHAIQNKDMHAISLIIPHLNTIFAFTYLGGVSSGNIVIGVLLGLGTAGVIVFNTVCAWTAWAVHMPEGYGQYQFFFFGWRTLDEGWRKFFCLWQVGDSLFALIAVVAAVGIAIYVALKDEDIPWWLRYAGVPVGAAAMLLFGWPLIMWTELIMLRNDLESETDMIAVWLFVAQVGTMLVPSCGSSLACIAGGLRGRKSSSDVELGSVKS
;
A
#
# COMPACT_ATOMS: atom_id res chain seq x y z
N MET A 1 21.31 3.75 24.68
CA MET A 1 22.12 2.90 23.77
C MET A 1 21.23 2.69 22.56
N THR A 2 21.66 3.13 21.40
CA THR A 2 20.83 3.04 20.19
C THR A 2 20.72 1.60 19.73
N ILE A 3 19.51 1.16 19.39
CA ILE A 3 19.24 -0.19 18.88
C ILE A 3 19.11 -0.10 17.36
N GLN A 4 20.02 -0.77 16.65
CA GLN A 4 19.94 -0.90 15.19
C GLN A 4 18.90 -1.96 14.83
N ILE A 5 17.98 -1.58 13.95
CA ILE A 5 16.89 -2.43 13.47
C ILE A 5 16.97 -2.62 11.95
N VAL A 6 16.15 -3.52 11.41
CA VAL A 6 16.02 -3.78 9.96
C VAL A 6 15.89 -2.48 9.16
N GLN A 7 16.53 -2.43 7.97
CA GLN A 7 16.48 -1.28 7.06
C GLN A 7 15.04 -0.94 6.64
N GLY A 8 14.83 0.30 6.21
CA GLY A 8 13.52 0.75 5.70
C GLY A 8 12.60 1.31 6.78
N PHE A 9 13.06 1.43 8.03
CA PHE A 9 12.39 2.13 9.11
C PHE A 9 13.07 3.44 9.48
N SER A 10 14.02 3.93 8.66
CA SER A 10 14.64 5.24 8.89
C SER A 10 13.58 6.33 8.96
N LYS A 11 13.92 7.49 9.54
CA LYS A 11 13.01 8.64 9.55
C LYS A 11 12.53 8.98 8.13
N THR A 12 13.43 8.95 7.16
CA THR A 12 13.10 9.17 5.74
C THR A 12 12.09 8.14 5.24
N ASN A 13 12.33 6.84 5.43
CA ASN A 13 11.43 5.80 4.94
C ASN A 13 10.04 5.86 5.60
N ARG A 14 9.97 6.15 6.91
CA ARG A 14 8.68 6.32 7.60
C ARG A 14 7.91 7.52 7.06
N TRP A 15 8.59 8.64 6.81
CA TRP A 15 7.96 9.81 6.19
C TRP A 15 7.47 9.52 4.77
N LEU A 16 8.23 8.76 3.98
CA LEU A 16 7.79 8.31 2.67
C LEU A 16 6.59 7.37 2.75
N LEU A 17 6.53 6.49 3.75
CA LEU A 17 5.37 5.65 4.01
C LEU A 17 4.14 6.49 4.34
N TYR A 18 4.27 7.49 5.22
CA TYR A 18 3.17 8.38 5.59
C TYR A 18 2.69 9.22 4.40
N ALA A 19 3.63 9.74 3.60
CA ALA A 19 3.32 10.44 2.37
C ALA A 19 2.61 9.52 1.36
N SER A 20 3.11 8.30 1.17
CA SER A 20 2.47 7.28 0.31
C SER A 20 1.05 6.98 0.77
N PHE A 21 0.85 6.79 2.08
CA PHE A 21 -0.45 6.56 2.68
C PHE A 21 -1.43 7.72 2.38
N MET A 22 -1.00 8.96 2.60
CA MET A 22 -1.81 10.14 2.26
C MET A 22 -2.08 10.27 0.76
N LEU A 23 -1.14 9.85 -0.09
CA LEU A 23 -1.26 9.91 -1.55
C LEU A 23 -1.97 8.69 -2.15
N SER A 24 -2.34 7.67 -1.35
CA SER A 24 -3.03 6.47 -1.84
C SER A 24 -4.28 6.77 -2.68
N PRO A 25 -5.15 7.74 -2.31
CA PRO A 25 -6.28 8.13 -3.15
C PRO A 25 -5.84 8.72 -4.50
N ALA A 26 -4.76 9.50 -4.52
CA ALA A 26 -4.16 10.05 -5.73
C ALA A 26 -3.60 8.94 -6.62
N GLN A 27 -2.92 7.97 -6.01
CA GLN A 27 -2.37 6.81 -6.70
C GLN A 27 -3.49 6.00 -7.35
N PHE A 28 -4.54 5.72 -6.57
CA PHE A 28 -5.72 5.02 -7.05
C PHE A 28 -6.38 5.76 -8.21
N ALA A 29 -6.60 7.06 -8.04
CA ALA A 29 -7.14 7.89 -9.10
C ALA A 29 -6.25 7.85 -10.34
N SER A 30 -4.93 7.98 -10.21
CA SER A 30 -3.97 8.03 -11.33
C SER A 30 -3.89 6.73 -12.14
N GLY A 31 -4.13 5.57 -11.53
CA GLY A 31 -4.12 4.28 -12.24
C GLY A 31 -5.39 4.01 -13.05
N LEU A 32 -6.50 4.70 -12.77
CA LEU A 32 -7.73 4.58 -13.58
C LEU A 32 -7.47 4.96 -15.05
N LYS A 33 -7.76 4.02 -15.96
CA LYS A 33 -7.54 4.12 -17.41
C LYS A 33 -6.08 4.37 -17.83
N ASN A 34 -5.10 4.19 -16.93
CA ASN A 34 -3.68 4.29 -17.25
C ASN A 34 -3.08 2.88 -17.43
N ASN A 35 -2.51 2.62 -18.61
CA ASN A 35 -1.87 1.34 -18.92
C ASN A 35 -0.40 1.28 -18.48
N CYS A 36 0.11 2.34 -17.86
CA CYS A 36 1.46 2.35 -17.32
C CYS A 36 1.59 1.32 -16.19
N PRO A 37 2.52 0.36 -16.26
CA PRO A 37 2.72 -0.65 -15.23
C PRO A 37 3.48 -0.11 -14.01
N SER A 38 3.45 1.20 -13.74
CA SER A 38 4.25 1.84 -12.68
C SER A 38 3.99 1.26 -11.28
N ASN A 39 2.77 0.76 -11.03
CA ASN A 39 2.41 0.13 -9.76
C ASN A 39 3.00 -1.29 -9.57
N ILE A 40 3.52 -1.94 -10.62
CA ILE A 40 4.15 -3.27 -10.49
C ILE A 40 5.46 -3.18 -9.70
N GLY A 41 6.26 -2.13 -9.93
CA GLY A 41 7.50 -1.90 -9.18
C GLY A 41 7.24 -1.74 -7.68
N PHE A 42 6.17 -1.02 -7.32
CA PHE A 42 5.72 -0.89 -5.93
C PHE A 42 5.25 -2.20 -5.35
N LEU A 43 4.43 -2.95 -6.08
CA LEU A 43 3.98 -4.25 -5.63
C LEU A 43 5.17 -5.19 -5.34
N ALA A 44 6.16 -5.23 -6.24
CA ALA A 44 7.38 -6.03 -6.06
C ALA A 44 8.18 -5.57 -4.83
N TYR A 45 8.34 -4.26 -4.64
CA TYR A 45 9.01 -3.70 -3.48
C TYR A 45 8.28 -3.98 -2.17
N ASN A 46 6.95 -3.91 -2.17
CA ASN A 46 6.13 -4.25 -1.01
C ASN A 46 6.32 -5.71 -0.62
N TRP A 47 6.32 -6.63 -1.60
CA TRP A 47 6.67 -8.04 -1.35
C TRP A 47 8.08 -8.19 -0.77
N TYR A 48 9.08 -7.54 -1.37
CA TYR A 48 10.46 -7.57 -0.88
C TYR A 48 10.54 -7.12 0.59
N ASN A 49 9.89 -6.01 0.94
CA ASN A 49 9.86 -5.52 2.31
C ASN A 49 9.19 -6.51 3.26
N GLN A 50 8.06 -7.11 2.88
CA GLN A 50 7.42 -8.11 3.72
C GLN A 50 8.32 -9.34 3.95
N PHE A 51 9.07 -9.77 2.93
CA PHE A 51 10.06 -10.84 3.10
C PHE A 51 11.21 -10.43 4.03
N ALA A 52 11.75 -9.21 3.87
CA ALA A 52 12.80 -8.70 4.73
C ALA A 52 12.34 -8.64 6.20
N TRP A 53 11.10 -8.23 6.44
CA TRP A 53 10.51 -8.18 7.77
C TRP A 53 10.29 -9.56 8.35
N TYR A 54 9.76 -10.48 7.55
CA TYR A 54 9.62 -11.87 7.97
C TYR A 54 10.97 -12.48 8.38
N HIS A 55 12.02 -12.22 7.61
CA HIS A 55 13.37 -12.67 7.94
C HIS A 55 13.91 -12.03 9.23
N ALA A 56 13.70 -10.73 9.43
CA ALA A 56 14.06 -10.05 10.67
C ALA A 56 13.30 -10.62 11.89
N ILE A 57 12.03 -10.99 11.71
CA ILE A 57 11.24 -11.67 12.74
C ILE A 57 11.85 -13.05 13.06
N GLN A 58 12.25 -13.83 12.07
CA GLN A 58 12.87 -15.15 12.30
C GLN A 58 14.22 -15.03 13.03
N ASN A 59 14.99 -13.98 12.73
CA ASN A 59 16.31 -13.74 13.33
C ASN A 59 16.26 -13.08 14.72
N LYS A 60 15.09 -12.65 15.18
CA LYS A 60 14.92 -11.87 16.41
C LYS A 60 15.51 -10.45 16.40
N ASP A 61 15.54 -9.82 15.23
CA ASP A 61 16.08 -8.47 15.05
C ASP A 61 14.98 -7.37 15.06
N MET A 62 13.79 -7.69 15.57
CA MET A 62 12.63 -6.78 15.52
C MET A 62 12.57 -5.80 16.69
N HIS A 63 13.08 -6.17 17.88
CA HIS A 63 13.03 -5.34 19.06
C HIS A 63 11.62 -4.71 19.31
N ALA A 64 11.57 -3.44 19.70
CA ALA A 64 10.33 -2.70 19.91
C ALA A 64 9.54 -2.39 18.62
N ILE A 65 10.06 -2.72 17.41
CA ILE A 65 9.25 -2.65 16.17
C ILE A 65 8.04 -3.57 16.28
N SER A 66 8.09 -4.65 17.06
CA SER A 66 6.94 -5.52 17.32
C SER A 66 5.70 -4.76 17.82
N LEU A 67 5.86 -3.62 18.51
CA LEU A 67 4.76 -2.71 18.91
C LEU A 67 4.25 -1.81 17.79
N ILE A 68 5.05 -1.60 16.76
CA ILE A 68 4.76 -0.73 15.62
C ILE A 68 3.95 -1.47 14.56
N ILE A 69 4.18 -2.78 14.38
CA ILE A 69 3.60 -3.55 13.27
C ILE A 69 2.07 -3.45 13.18
N PRO A 70 1.28 -3.50 14.28
CA PRO A 70 -0.18 -3.34 14.18
C PRO A 70 -0.57 -2.00 13.54
N HIS A 71 0.05 -0.90 13.96
CA HIS A 71 -0.17 0.43 13.39
C HIS A 71 0.16 0.48 11.90
N LEU A 72 1.28 -0.14 11.51
CA LEU A 72 1.70 -0.16 10.13
C LEU A 72 0.85 -1.08 9.26
N ASN A 73 0.26 -2.15 9.80
CA ASN A 73 -0.66 -3.01 9.04
C ASN A 73 -1.83 -2.22 8.47
N THR A 74 -2.45 -1.37 9.29
CA THR A 74 -3.55 -0.52 8.84
C THR A 74 -3.06 0.45 7.76
N ILE A 75 -1.92 1.13 7.99
CA ILE A 75 -1.33 2.09 7.02
C ILE A 75 -1.00 1.41 5.69
N PHE A 76 -0.38 0.23 5.73
CA PHE A 76 -0.02 -0.53 4.55
C PHE A 76 -1.23 -1.03 3.79
N ALA A 77 -2.28 -1.51 4.46
CA ALA A 77 -3.48 -1.98 3.78
C ALA A 77 -4.08 -0.88 2.89
N PHE A 78 -4.18 0.36 3.39
CA PHE A 78 -4.62 1.50 2.58
C PHE A 78 -3.62 1.86 1.46
N THR A 79 -2.33 1.88 1.77
CA THR A 79 -1.28 2.20 0.79
C THR A 79 -1.27 1.20 -0.36
N TYR A 80 -1.38 -0.09 -0.05
CA TYR A 80 -1.41 -1.16 -1.05
C TYR A 80 -2.68 -1.10 -1.91
N LEU A 81 -3.84 -0.84 -1.31
CA LEU A 81 -5.09 -0.63 -2.06
C LEU A 81 -5.00 0.54 -3.04
N GLY A 82 -4.28 1.60 -2.70
CA GLY A 82 -4.00 2.72 -3.61
C GLY A 82 -3.34 2.29 -4.93
N GLY A 83 -2.49 1.26 -4.89
CA GLY A 83 -1.74 0.75 -6.04
C GLY A 83 -2.49 -0.24 -6.95
N VAL A 84 -3.72 -0.64 -6.61
CA VAL A 84 -4.44 -1.72 -7.32
C VAL A 84 -5.01 -1.29 -8.68
N SER A 85 -5.29 0.01 -8.84
CA SER A 85 -5.92 0.55 -10.06
C SER A 85 -5.02 0.43 -11.31
N SER A 86 -5.62 0.06 -12.44
CA SER A 86 -4.97 -0.08 -13.75
C SER A 86 -5.99 0.06 -14.89
N GLY A 87 -5.58 0.63 -16.02
CA GLY A 87 -6.36 0.65 -17.27
C GLY A 87 -6.39 -0.67 -18.04
N ASN A 88 -5.54 -1.63 -17.66
CA ASN A 88 -5.45 -2.96 -18.26
C ASN A 88 -5.93 -4.03 -17.27
N ILE A 89 -6.88 -4.88 -17.68
CA ILE A 89 -7.48 -5.93 -16.83
C ILE A 89 -6.46 -6.97 -16.35
N VAL A 90 -5.53 -7.40 -17.20
CA VAL A 90 -4.51 -8.40 -16.82
C VAL A 90 -3.61 -7.83 -15.74
N ILE A 91 -3.17 -6.59 -15.92
CA ILE A 91 -2.36 -5.87 -14.93
C ILE A 91 -3.18 -5.59 -13.66
N GLY A 92 -4.45 -5.20 -13.79
CA GLY A 92 -5.34 -4.97 -12.65
C GLY A 92 -5.55 -6.22 -11.80
N VAL A 93 -5.79 -7.38 -12.42
CA VAL A 93 -5.90 -8.67 -11.72
C VAL A 93 -4.59 -9.04 -11.03
N LEU A 94 -3.45 -8.88 -11.70
CA LEU A 94 -2.13 -9.13 -11.10
C LEU A 94 -1.88 -8.21 -9.90
N LEU A 95 -2.19 -6.91 -10.02
CA LEU A 95 -2.05 -5.93 -8.94
C LEU A 95 -2.99 -6.24 -7.78
N GLY A 96 -4.24 -6.61 -8.05
CA GLY A 96 -5.23 -6.96 -7.03
C GLY A 96 -4.85 -8.23 -6.26
N LEU A 97 -4.51 -9.32 -6.96
CA LEU A 97 -4.07 -10.57 -6.34
C LEU A 97 -2.74 -10.42 -5.60
N GLY A 98 -1.79 -9.72 -6.22
CA GLY A 98 -0.50 -9.43 -5.60
C GLY A 98 -0.69 -8.63 -4.30
N THR A 99 -1.48 -7.56 -4.35
CA THR A 99 -1.81 -6.73 -3.18
C THR A 99 -2.49 -7.55 -2.09
N ALA A 100 -3.48 -8.37 -2.43
CA ALA A 100 -4.10 -9.28 -1.49
C ALA A 100 -3.08 -10.19 -0.80
N GLY A 101 -2.15 -10.77 -1.57
CA GLY A 101 -1.06 -11.58 -1.02
C GLY A 101 -0.15 -10.82 -0.07
N VAL A 102 0.24 -9.57 -0.40
CA VAL A 102 1.04 -8.73 0.50
C VAL A 102 0.28 -8.41 1.80
N ILE A 103 -1.02 -8.10 1.71
CA ILE A 103 -1.86 -7.82 2.90
C ILE A 103 -1.91 -9.05 3.83
N VAL A 104 -2.12 -10.25 3.26
CA VAL A 104 -2.09 -11.50 4.01
C VAL A 104 -0.73 -11.72 4.65
N PHE A 105 0.35 -11.55 3.88
CA PHE A 105 1.70 -11.81 4.39
C PHE A 105 2.12 -10.81 5.49
N ASN A 106 1.71 -9.55 5.37
CA ASN A 106 1.90 -8.53 6.40
C ASN A 106 1.15 -8.90 7.70
N THR A 107 -0.07 -9.44 7.57
CA THR A 107 -0.84 -9.97 8.71
C THR A 107 -0.13 -11.16 9.38
N VAL A 108 0.46 -12.06 8.60
CA VAL A 108 1.25 -13.19 9.11
C VAL A 108 2.49 -12.68 9.88
N CYS A 109 3.22 -11.71 9.32
CA CYS A 109 4.37 -11.11 9.97
C CYS A 109 3.98 -10.50 11.32
N ALA A 110 2.88 -9.77 11.37
CA ALA A 110 2.38 -9.16 12.58
C ALA A 110 2.02 -10.15 13.68
N TRP A 111 1.29 -11.22 13.35
CA TRP A 111 0.99 -12.29 14.31
C TRP A 111 2.24 -13.01 14.79
N THR A 112 3.20 -13.25 13.90
CA THR A 112 4.46 -13.90 14.26
C THR A 112 5.28 -13.01 15.21
N ALA A 113 5.37 -11.71 14.93
CA ALA A 113 6.05 -10.77 15.80
C ALA A 113 5.35 -10.58 17.16
N TRP A 114 4.02 -10.56 17.18
CA TRP A 114 3.25 -10.53 18.43
C TRP A 114 3.51 -11.79 19.29
N ALA A 115 3.58 -12.96 18.65
CA ALA A 115 3.77 -14.22 19.36
C ALA A 115 5.20 -14.36 19.91
N VAL A 116 6.21 -13.97 19.13
CA VAL A 116 7.63 -14.27 19.43
C VAL A 116 8.35 -13.09 20.08
N HIS A 117 8.09 -11.84 19.68
CA HIS A 117 8.91 -10.68 20.06
C HIS A 117 8.29 -9.79 21.13
N MET A 118 6.96 -9.69 21.19
CA MET A 118 6.32 -8.88 22.25
C MET A 118 6.63 -9.38 23.67
N PRO A 119 6.67 -10.70 23.97
CA PRO A 119 7.03 -11.16 25.32
C PRO A 119 8.44 -10.74 25.75
N GLU A 120 9.39 -10.63 24.81
CA GLU A 120 10.77 -10.20 25.09
C GLU A 120 10.83 -8.72 25.54
N GLY A 121 9.81 -7.93 25.18
CA GLY A 121 9.71 -6.52 25.52
C GLY A 121 9.13 -6.20 26.89
N TYR A 122 8.75 -7.19 27.70
CA TYR A 122 8.10 -6.95 28.98
C TYR A 122 8.99 -6.16 29.94
N GLY A 123 8.45 -5.06 30.47
CA GLY A 123 9.18 -4.14 31.35
C GLY A 123 10.22 -3.28 30.65
N GLN A 124 10.41 -3.44 29.33
CA GLN A 124 11.45 -2.75 28.55
C GLN A 124 10.85 -1.85 27.48
N TYR A 125 9.97 -2.40 26.63
CA TYR A 125 9.44 -1.64 25.51
C TYR A 125 8.42 -0.62 25.97
N GLN A 126 8.59 0.61 25.50
CA GLN A 126 7.72 1.72 25.86
C GLN A 126 6.87 2.14 24.66
N PHE A 127 5.63 2.52 24.94
CA PHE A 127 4.72 3.05 23.94
C PHE A 127 3.81 4.10 24.55
N PHE A 128 3.18 4.88 23.69
CA PHE A 128 2.25 5.91 24.10
C PHE A 128 0.82 5.46 23.79
N PHE A 129 -0.03 5.40 24.81
CA PHE A 129 -1.47 5.20 24.65
C PHE A 129 -2.19 6.01 25.73
N PHE A 130 -2.54 7.26 25.36
CA PHE A 130 -3.04 8.28 26.29
C PHE A 130 -2.14 8.45 27.53
N GLY A 131 -0.83 8.48 27.30
CA GLY A 131 0.20 8.49 28.34
C GLY A 131 1.27 7.43 28.06
N TRP A 132 2.44 7.61 28.66
CA TRP A 132 3.53 6.63 28.55
C TRP A 132 3.19 5.35 29.30
N ARG A 133 3.38 4.23 28.63
CA ARG A 133 3.17 2.87 29.14
C ARG A 133 4.41 2.04 28.86
N THR A 134 4.61 1.03 29.70
CA THR A 134 5.62 0.00 29.49
C THR A 134 4.89 -1.29 29.19
N LEU A 135 5.37 -2.05 28.22
CA LEU A 135 4.77 -3.30 27.81
C LEU A 135 4.78 -4.29 28.98
N ASP A 136 3.62 -4.86 29.27
CA ASP A 136 3.43 -5.95 30.21
C ASP A 136 2.45 -6.98 29.59
N GLU A 137 2.09 -8.00 30.36
CA GLU A 137 1.16 -9.04 29.89
C GLU A 137 -0.24 -8.48 29.57
N GLY A 138 -0.71 -7.48 30.31
CA GLY A 138 -2.00 -6.84 30.08
C GLY A 138 -2.00 -6.06 28.76
N TRP A 139 -0.98 -5.25 28.54
CA TRP A 139 -0.81 -4.49 27.29
C TRP A 139 -0.58 -5.39 26.09
N ARG A 140 0.11 -6.52 26.22
CA ARG A 140 0.21 -7.50 25.14
C ARG A 140 -1.16 -8.06 24.74
N LYS A 141 -2.06 -8.31 25.69
CA LYS A 141 -3.45 -8.72 25.39
C LYS A 141 -4.22 -7.61 24.66
N PHE A 142 -4.01 -6.35 25.02
CA PHE A 142 -4.56 -5.22 24.27
C PHE A 142 -4.06 -5.21 22.82
N PHE A 143 -2.75 -5.35 22.58
CA PHE A 143 -2.20 -5.44 21.22
C PHE A 143 -2.69 -6.69 20.47
N CYS A 144 -2.98 -7.79 21.16
CA CYS A 144 -3.63 -8.96 20.55
C CYS A 144 -5.02 -8.61 20.02
N LEU A 145 -5.85 -7.94 20.84
CA LEU A 145 -7.18 -7.50 20.42
C LEU A 145 -7.11 -6.52 19.24
N TRP A 146 -6.15 -5.60 19.27
CA TRP A 146 -5.87 -4.72 18.14
C TRP A 146 -5.56 -5.51 16.87
N GLN A 147 -4.65 -6.49 16.97
CA GLN A 147 -4.23 -7.33 15.85
C GLN A 147 -5.37 -8.18 15.28
N VAL A 148 -6.31 -8.63 16.11
CA VAL A 148 -7.56 -9.26 15.65
C VAL A 148 -8.38 -8.28 14.81
N GLY A 149 -8.54 -7.04 15.28
CA GLY A 149 -9.19 -5.96 14.52
C GLY A 149 -8.51 -5.71 13.18
N ASP A 150 -7.18 -5.59 13.17
CA ASP A 150 -6.40 -5.43 11.93
C ASP A 150 -6.56 -6.62 10.99
N SER A 151 -6.68 -7.84 11.51
CA SER A 151 -6.88 -9.04 10.70
C SER A 151 -8.26 -9.05 10.02
N LEU A 152 -9.30 -8.59 10.71
CA LEU A 152 -10.64 -8.41 10.13
C LEU A 152 -10.63 -7.32 9.05
N PHE A 153 -9.94 -6.22 9.31
CA PHE A 153 -9.76 -5.15 8.33
C PHE A 153 -8.96 -5.63 7.11
N ALA A 154 -7.90 -6.40 7.33
CA ALA A 154 -7.08 -7.00 6.27
C ALA A 154 -7.92 -7.95 5.39
N LEU A 155 -8.82 -8.74 5.98
CA LEU A 155 -9.75 -9.57 5.21
C LEU A 155 -10.66 -8.73 4.30
N ILE A 156 -11.23 -7.65 4.83
CA ILE A 156 -12.03 -6.71 4.04
C ILE A 156 -11.18 -6.10 2.93
N ALA A 157 -9.95 -5.69 3.23
CA ALA A 157 -9.01 -5.11 2.28
C ALA A 157 -8.60 -6.10 1.18
N VAL A 158 -8.45 -7.39 1.48
CA VAL A 158 -8.19 -8.45 0.49
C VAL A 158 -9.37 -8.58 -0.49
N VAL A 159 -10.59 -8.63 0.03
CA VAL A 159 -11.81 -8.68 -0.80
C VAL A 159 -11.92 -7.40 -1.64
N ALA A 160 -11.64 -6.24 -1.05
CA ALA A 160 -11.63 -4.96 -1.74
C ALA A 160 -10.56 -4.90 -2.83
N ALA A 161 -9.33 -5.39 -2.60
CA ALA A 161 -8.26 -5.39 -3.59
C ALA A 161 -8.66 -6.17 -4.85
N VAL A 162 -9.25 -7.35 -4.68
CA VAL A 162 -9.69 -8.17 -5.81
C VAL A 162 -10.96 -7.58 -6.45
N GLY A 163 -11.94 -7.19 -5.64
CA GLY A 163 -13.22 -6.66 -6.11
C GLY A 163 -13.07 -5.33 -6.85
N ILE A 164 -12.25 -4.40 -6.33
CA ILE A 164 -11.97 -3.11 -6.96
C ILE A 164 -11.21 -3.31 -8.27
N ALA A 165 -10.20 -4.20 -8.30
CA ALA A 165 -9.47 -4.51 -9.53
C ALA A 165 -10.41 -4.97 -10.66
N ILE A 166 -11.31 -5.90 -10.34
CA ILE A 166 -12.30 -6.44 -11.30
C ILE A 166 -13.31 -5.34 -11.69
N TYR A 167 -13.86 -4.62 -10.71
CA TYR A 167 -14.86 -3.58 -10.96
C TYR A 167 -14.32 -2.46 -11.84
N VAL A 168 -13.11 -1.95 -11.55
CA VAL A 168 -12.45 -0.93 -12.34
C VAL A 168 -12.14 -1.42 -13.76
N ALA A 169 -11.75 -2.69 -13.92
CA ALA A 169 -11.49 -3.25 -15.24
C ALA A 169 -12.76 -3.43 -16.09
N LEU A 170 -13.93 -3.60 -15.45
CA LEU A 170 -15.21 -3.81 -16.13
C LEU A 170 -15.97 -2.50 -16.42
N LYS A 171 -15.75 -1.45 -15.64
CA LYS A 171 -16.39 -0.14 -15.87
C LYS A 171 -15.57 0.74 -16.80
N ASP A 172 -16.20 1.17 -17.90
CA ASP A 172 -15.64 2.14 -18.85
C ASP A 172 -16.21 3.56 -18.67
N GLU A 173 -16.73 3.89 -17.49
CA GLU A 173 -17.25 5.24 -17.22
C GLU A 173 -16.10 6.23 -17.01
N ASP A 174 -16.11 7.33 -17.78
CA ASP A 174 -15.18 8.44 -17.58
C ASP A 174 -15.56 9.20 -16.30
N ILE A 175 -14.72 9.07 -15.27
CA ILE A 175 -14.79 9.96 -14.10
C ILE A 175 -14.33 11.36 -14.57
N PRO A 176 -15.13 12.42 -14.37
CA PRO A 176 -14.75 13.77 -14.76
C PRO A 176 -13.41 14.16 -14.14
N TRP A 177 -12.52 14.73 -14.95
CA TRP A 177 -11.14 15.05 -14.54
C TRP A 177 -11.08 15.93 -13.29
N TRP A 178 -12.00 16.89 -13.15
CA TRP A 178 -12.06 17.79 -11.99
C TRP A 178 -12.45 17.06 -10.70
N LEU A 179 -13.33 16.05 -10.75
CA LEU A 179 -13.65 15.19 -9.61
C LEU A 179 -12.47 14.30 -9.23
N ARG A 180 -11.75 13.79 -10.24
CA ARG A 180 -10.54 12.97 -10.05
C ARG A 180 -9.43 13.76 -9.33
N TYR A 181 -9.16 14.99 -9.75
CA TYR A 181 -8.09 15.82 -9.16
C TYR A 181 -8.51 16.55 -7.89
N ALA A 182 -9.75 17.00 -7.76
CA ALA A 182 -10.25 17.61 -6.51
C ALA A 182 -10.44 16.57 -5.39
N GLY A 183 -10.72 15.31 -5.75
CA GLY A 183 -10.80 14.19 -4.80
C GLY A 183 -9.45 13.84 -4.17
N VAL A 184 -8.32 14.21 -4.80
CA VAL A 184 -6.97 13.94 -4.28
C VAL A 184 -6.68 14.68 -2.97
N PRO A 185 -6.75 16.04 -2.89
CA PRO A 185 -6.48 16.75 -1.65
C PRO A 185 -7.48 16.40 -0.55
N VAL A 186 -8.76 16.17 -0.90
CA VAL A 186 -9.78 15.74 0.06
C VAL A 186 -9.47 14.34 0.59
N GLY A 187 -9.11 13.41 -0.30
CA GLY A 187 -8.71 12.05 0.07
C GLY A 187 -7.46 12.06 0.95
N ALA A 188 -6.45 12.87 0.62
CA ALA A 188 -5.24 13.00 1.42
C ALA A 188 -5.51 13.59 2.81
N ALA A 189 -6.37 14.62 2.89
CA ALA A 189 -6.79 15.19 4.16
C ALA A 189 -7.57 14.18 5.02
N ALA A 190 -8.45 13.39 4.40
CA ALA A 190 -9.17 12.31 5.06
C ALA A 190 -8.20 11.24 5.57
N MET A 191 -7.28 10.76 4.73
CA MET A 191 -6.25 9.79 5.13
C MET A 191 -5.44 10.30 6.32
N LEU A 192 -4.99 11.56 6.28
CA LEU A 192 -4.28 12.16 7.42
C LEU A 192 -5.16 12.20 8.67
N LEU A 193 -6.41 12.64 8.58
CA LEU A 193 -7.30 12.74 9.74
C LEU A 193 -7.59 11.38 10.38
N PHE A 194 -7.68 10.30 9.61
CA PHE A 194 -7.88 8.96 10.15
C PHE A 194 -6.55 8.29 10.59
N GLY A 195 -5.46 8.54 9.88
CA GLY A 195 -4.16 7.90 10.11
C GLY A 195 -3.25 8.64 11.08
N TRP A 196 -3.49 9.91 11.41
CA TRP A 196 -2.60 10.68 12.28
C TRP A 196 -2.33 10.02 13.65
N PRO A 197 -3.29 9.34 14.31
CA PRO A 197 -3.00 8.68 15.59
C PRO A 197 -2.02 7.53 15.40
N LEU A 198 -2.15 6.77 14.30
CA LEU A 198 -1.26 5.65 13.96
C LEU A 198 0.16 6.15 13.67
N ILE A 199 0.28 7.25 12.93
CA ILE A 199 1.55 7.92 12.63
C ILE A 199 2.20 8.40 13.93
N MET A 200 1.44 9.10 14.77
CA MET A 200 1.92 9.61 16.05
C MET A 200 2.40 8.47 16.96
N TRP A 201 1.61 7.41 17.14
CA TRP A 201 2.00 6.27 17.97
C TRP A 201 3.26 5.58 17.44
N THR A 202 3.38 5.42 16.13
CA THR A 202 4.59 4.86 15.50
C THR A 202 5.83 5.71 15.82
N GLU A 203 5.77 7.02 15.61
CA GLU A 203 6.91 7.91 15.86
C GLU A 203 7.28 7.95 17.35
N LEU A 204 6.30 7.97 18.25
CA LEU A 204 6.56 7.95 19.69
C LEU A 204 7.22 6.63 20.13
N ILE A 205 6.85 5.49 19.55
CA ILE A 205 7.51 4.21 19.82
C ILE A 205 8.95 4.22 19.29
N MET A 206 9.17 4.69 18.06
CA MET A 206 10.51 4.80 17.48
C MET A 206 11.43 5.67 18.33
N LEU A 207 10.94 6.84 18.74
CA LEU A 207 11.70 7.80 19.54
C LEU A 207 11.99 7.28 20.96
N ARG A 208 11.02 6.65 21.61
CA ARG A 208 11.14 6.28 23.03
C ARG A 208 12.00 5.04 23.27
N ASN A 209 12.12 4.18 22.26
CA ASN A 209 12.92 2.95 22.35
C ASN A 209 14.29 3.09 21.65
N ASP A 210 14.73 4.31 21.32
CA ASP A 210 16.01 4.61 20.67
C ASP A 210 16.29 3.72 19.44
N LEU A 211 15.26 3.51 18.60
CA LEU A 211 15.35 2.67 17.41
C LEU A 211 15.92 3.45 16.23
N GLU A 212 16.98 2.93 15.61
CA GLU A 212 17.58 3.47 14.40
C GLU A 212 17.66 2.43 13.28
N SER A 213 17.45 2.89 12.06
CA SER A 213 17.39 2.08 10.86
C SER A 213 18.03 2.85 9.72
N GLU A 214 18.83 2.17 8.89
CA GLU A 214 19.41 2.76 7.70
C GLU A 214 18.32 3.11 6.67
N THR A 215 18.59 4.14 5.87
CA THR A 215 17.66 4.57 4.84
C THR A 215 17.71 3.60 3.66
N ASP A 216 16.59 2.96 3.38
CA ASP A 216 16.44 2.19 2.14
C ASP A 216 16.20 3.15 0.97
N MET A 217 17.23 3.32 0.14
CA MET A 217 17.20 4.17 -1.04
C MET A 217 16.30 3.63 -2.16
N ILE A 218 16.00 2.33 -2.19
CA ILE A 218 15.08 1.74 -3.17
C ILE A 218 13.69 2.34 -2.97
N ALA A 219 13.24 2.43 -1.71
CA ALA A 219 11.97 3.09 -1.36
C ALA A 219 11.92 4.54 -1.84
N VAL A 220 13.02 5.28 -1.65
CA VAL A 220 13.14 6.70 -2.03
C VAL A 220 12.99 6.84 -3.54
N TRP A 221 13.74 6.08 -4.33
CA TRP A 221 13.70 6.15 -5.78
C TRP A 221 12.36 5.70 -6.35
N LEU A 222 11.76 4.66 -5.78
CA LEU A 222 10.41 4.24 -6.17
C LEU A 222 9.40 5.35 -5.90
N PHE A 223 9.43 5.96 -4.72
CA PHE A 223 8.53 7.08 -4.38
C PHE A 223 8.71 8.27 -5.33
N VAL A 224 9.94 8.64 -5.66
CA VAL A 224 10.22 9.69 -6.66
C VAL A 224 9.64 9.32 -8.02
N ALA A 225 9.82 8.08 -8.46
CA ALA A 225 9.24 7.60 -9.71
C ALA A 225 7.70 7.64 -9.68
N GLN A 226 7.06 7.30 -8.57
CA GLN A 226 5.61 7.40 -8.40
C GLN A 226 5.10 8.82 -8.56
N VAL A 227 5.68 9.76 -7.81
CA VAL A 227 5.30 11.16 -7.89
C VAL A 227 5.51 11.67 -9.31
N GLY A 228 6.61 11.30 -9.97
CA GLY A 228 6.84 11.58 -11.38
C GLY A 228 5.74 11.04 -12.29
N THR A 229 5.36 9.77 -12.14
CA THR A 229 4.30 9.15 -12.97
C THR A 229 2.90 9.71 -12.71
N MET A 230 2.64 10.29 -11.53
CA MET A 230 1.40 11.01 -11.24
C MET A 230 1.33 12.37 -11.94
N LEU A 231 2.49 12.99 -12.20
CA LEU A 231 2.59 14.32 -12.83
C LEU A 231 2.73 14.24 -14.36
N VAL A 232 3.28 13.14 -14.89
CA VAL A 232 3.41 12.94 -16.33
C VAL A 232 2.04 12.56 -16.93
N PRO A 233 1.55 13.29 -17.94
CA PRO A 233 0.31 12.93 -18.63
C PRO A 233 0.41 11.51 -19.17
N SER A 234 -0.67 10.74 -19.08
CA SER A 234 -0.68 9.32 -19.42
C SER A 234 0.06 9.08 -20.74
N CYS A 235 1.12 8.26 -20.69
CA CYS A 235 1.77 7.75 -21.89
C CYS A 235 0.77 6.84 -22.61
N GLY A 236 -0.19 7.45 -23.31
CA GLY A 236 -0.97 6.80 -24.33
C GLY A 236 -0.03 6.33 -25.43
N SER A 237 -0.34 5.17 -26.00
CA SER A 237 0.09 4.69 -27.33
C SER A 237 1.33 3.81 -27.53
N SER A 238 2.07 3.33 -26.51
CA SER A 238 3.13 2.31 -26.79
C SER A 238 2.82 0.86 -26.37
N LEU A 239 1.96 0.64 -25.36
CA LEU A 239 1.57 -0.72 -24.91
C LEU A 239 0.24 -1.21 -25.48
N ALA A 240 -0.50 -0.37 -26.21
CA ALA A 240 -1.72 -0.78 -26.92
C ALA A 240 -1.45 -1.86 -27.99
N CYS A 241 -0.21 -1.99 -28.47
CA CYS A 241 0.17 -2.99 -29.46
C CYS A 241 0.21 -4.42 -28.93
N ILE A 242 0.30 -4.65 -27.61
CA ILE A 242 0.30 -6.03 -27.06
C ILE A 242 -1.14 -6.55 -26.85
N ALA A 243 -2.13 -5.66 -26.70
CA ALA A 243 -3.55 -6.04 -26.57
C ALA A 243 -4.33 -6.05 -27.89
N GLY A 244 -3.76 -5.50 -28.97
CA GLY A 244 -4.37 -5.48 -30.31
C GLY A 244 -4.55 -6.86 -30.97
N GLY A 245 -3.93 -7.91 -30.42
CA GLY A 245 -4.08 -9.28 -30.92
C GLY A 245 -5.35 -10.02 -30.48
N LEU A 246 -6.07 -9.53 -29.46
CA LEU A 246 -7.22 -10.24 -28.87
C LEU A 246 -8.59 -9.57 -29.09
N ARG A 247 -8.64 -8.38 -29.72
CA ARG A 247 -9.89 -7.78 -30.20
C ARG A 247 -10.04 -7.98 -31.71
N GLY A 248 -10.20 -9.23 -32.11
CA GLY A 248 -10.60 -9.60 -33.47
C GLY A 248 -12.09 -9.32 -33.70
N ARG A 249 -12.36 -8.49 -34.71
CA ARG A 249 -13.63 -8.31 -35.46
C ARG A 249 -14.87 -7.83 -34.68
N LYS A 250 -15.05 -6.50 -34.63
CA LYS A 250 -16.38 -5.94 -34.91
C LYS A 250 -16.51 -5.87 -36.42
N SER A 251 -17.42 -6.67 -36.98
CA SER A 251 -17.78 -6.66 -38.40
C SER A 251 -18.26 -5.26 -38.77
N SER A 252 -17.46 -4.56 -39.58
CA SER A 252 -17.89 -3.38 -40.31
C SER A 252 -18.71 -3.89 -41.49
N SER A 253 -20.01 -3.62 -41.46
CA SER A 253 -20.90 -3.81 -42.61
C SER A 253 -21.71 -2.54 -42.78
N ASP A 254 -21.02 -1.47 -43.15
CA ASP A 254 -21.57 -0.37 -43.92
C ASP A 254 -20.85 -0.39 -45.27
N VAL A 255 -21.43 -1.15 -46.20
CA VAL A 255 -20.99 -1.18 -47.59
C VAL A 255 -21.51 0.07 -48.26
N GLU A 256 -20.58 0.93 -48.66
CA GLU A 256 -20.76 1.97 -49.66
C GLU A 256 -21.44 1.39 -50.91
N LEU A 257 -22.62 1.91 -51.24
CA LEU A 257 -23.22 1.75 -52.57
C LEU A 257 -23.38 3.14 -53.20
N GLY A 258 -22.29 3.56 -53.84
CA GLY A 258 -22.30 3.89 -55.26
C GLY A 258 -23.26 4.98 -55.73
N SER A 259 -22.70 6.15 -56.04
CA SER A 259 -23.32 7.12 -56.93
C SER A 259 -23.62 6.52 -58.30
N VAL A 260 -24.82 6.73 -58.83
CA VAL A 260 -25.05 6.77 -60.29
C VAL A 260 -25.89 8.00 -60.60
N LYS A 261 -25.32 8.88 -61.44
CA LYS A 261 -25.96 10.01 -62.10
C LYS A 261 -26.78 9.50 -63.30
N SER A 262 -28.05 9.89 -63.39
CA SER A 262 -28.70 10.68 -64.47
C SER A 262 -30.20 10.54 -64.35
#